data_AF-A0AA43JU52-F1
#
_entry.id   AF-A0AA43JU52-F1
#
_cell.length_a   1.000
_cell.length_b   1.000
_cell.length_c   1.000
_cell.angle_alpha   90.00
_cell.angle_beta   90.00
_cell.angle_gamma   90.00
#
_symmetry.space_group_name_H-M   'P 1'
#
loop_
_entity.id
_entity.type
_entity.pdbx_description
1 polymer ?
#
loop_
_entity_poly.entity_id
_entity_poly.type
_entity_poly.pdbx_seq_one_letter_code
_entity_poly.pdbx_strand_id
1 'polypeptide(L)'
;MQSEHLGNVHPGWIVGGWLVAVAVTSGAYLALVGIGAVSAGGSGVLSLALATAVGFFAGGAFVGARWCDAPLLHGGGITFFSVMVWFAGSVALPGRVRLLEGPSSTVLGLVLVQLGASMAGGWVGRRLTLSGGLPDAEA
;
A
#
# COMPACT_ATOMS: atom_id res chain seq x y z
N MET A 1 -21.63 4.42 14.89
CA MET A 1 -20.30 4.21 14.28
C MET A 1 -20.30 2.85 13.60
N GLN A 2 -20.76 2.78 12.36
CA GLN A 2 -20.67 1.56 11.55
C GLN A 2 -20.57 2.03 10.09
N SER A 3 -19.37 2.48 9.71
CA SER A 3 -19.09 3.01 8.37
C SER A 3 -18.31 2.00 7.51
N GLU A 4 -17.71 0.99 8.15
CA GLU A 4 -17.01 -0.14 7.53
C GLU A 4 -18.00 -1.23 7.09
N HIS A 5 -18.74 -0.96 6.01
CA HIS A 5 -19.59 -1.93 5.35
C HIS A 5 -19.06 -2.22 3.94
N LEU A 6 -19.16 -3.48 3.50
CA LEU A 6 -18.74 -3.87 2.15
C LEU A 6 -19.47 -3.08 1.05
N GLY A 7 -20.71 -2.66 1.29
CA GLY A 7 -21.47 -1.81 0.36
C GLY A 7 -20.87 -0.41 0.13
N ASN A 8 -20.00 0.05 1.04
CA ASN A 8 -19.32 1.35 0.95
C ASN A 8 -17.94 1.25 0.30
N VAL A 9 -17.53 0.05 -0.15
CA VAL A 9 -16.24 -0.18 -0.79
C VAL A 9 -16.37 0.06 -2.29
N HIS A 10 -15.56 0.97 -2.82
CA HIS A 10 -15.54 1.28 -4.25
C HIS A 10 -14.29 0.70 -4.91
N PRO A 11 -14.43 -0.25 -5.86
CA PRO A 11 -13.30 -0.85 -6.53
C PRO A 11 -12.38 0.16 -7.24
N GLY A 12 -12.95 1.23 -7.81
CA GLY A 12 -12.16 2.30 -8.45
C GLY A 12 -11.19 2.98 -7.50
N TRP A 13 -11.58 3.19 -6.24
CA TRP A 13 -10.70 3.77 -5.22
C TRP A 13 -9.62 2.79 -4.76
N ILE A 14 -9.94 1.49 -4.70
CA ILE A 14 -8.93 0.44 -4.43
C ILE A 14 -7.84 0.46 -5.51
N VAL A 15 -8.23 0.48 -6.79
CA VAL A 15 -7.27 0.53 -7.90
C VAL A 15 -6.45 1.82 -7.87
N GLY A 16 -7.10 2.97 -7.64
CA GLY A 16 -6.41 4.26 -7.52
C GLY A 16 -5.40 4.30 -6.37
N GLY A 17 -5.81 3.84 -5.18
CA GLY A 17 -4.93 3.74 -4.01
C GLY A 17 -3.78 2.76 -4.22
N TRP A 18 -4.02 1.66 -4.93
CA TRP A 18 -2.99 0.69 -5.30
C TRP A 18 -1.95 1.29 -6.27
N LEU A 19 -2.38 2.04 -7.28
CA LEU A 19 -1.46 2.74 -8.20
C LEU A 19 -0.57 3.74 -7.46
N VAL A 20 -1.14 4.50 -6.52
CA VAL A 20 -0.36 5.40 -5.65
C VAL A 20 0.62 4.60 -4.80
N ALA A 21 0.19 3.49 -4.20
CA ALA A 21 1.07 2.65 -3.39
C ALA A 21 2.27 2.11 -4.20
N VAL A 22 2.02 1.59 -5.40
CA VAL A 22 3.08 1.11 -6.30
C VAL A 22 4.04 2.23 -6.66
N ALA A 23 3.53 3.39 -7.09
CA ALA A 23 4.38 4.52 -7.48
C ALA A 23 5.27 5.00 -6.33
N VAL A 24 4.71 5.14 -5.13
CA VAL A 24 5.46 5.59 -3.95
C VAL A 24 6.42 4.51 -3.46
N THR A 25 6.04 3.23 -3.45
CA THR A 25 6.96 2.14 -3.10
C THR A 25 8.14 2.06 -4.07
N SER A 26 7.90 2.17 -5.38
CA SER A 26 8.96 2.19 -6.39
C SER A 26 9.88 3.39 -6.21
N GLY A 27 9.32 4.59 -6.02
CA GLY A 27 10.11 5.81 -5.78
C GLY A 27 10.94 5.75 -4.50
N ALA A 28 10.34 5.30 -3.39
CA ALA A 28 11.03 5.12 -2.11
C ALA A 28 12.15 4.08 -2.22
N TYR A 29 11.91 2.95 -2.88
CA TYR A 29 12.94 1.94 -3.08
C TYR A 29 14.09 2.46 -3.93
N LEU A 30 13.81 3.16 -5.04
CA LEU A 30 14.85 3.79 -5.87
C LEU A 30 15.64 4.84 -5.11
N ALA A 31 15.00 5.62 -4.24
CA ALA A 31 15.69 6.58 -3.37
C ALA A 31 16.65 5.87 -2.40
N LEU A 32 16.20 4.78 -1.77
CA LEU A 32 17.05 3.96 -0.89
C LEU A 32 18.24 3.36 -1.63
N VAL A 33 18.04 2.91 -2.87
CA VAL A 33 19.13 2.46 -3.74
C VAL A 33 20.09 3.61 -4.05
N GLY A 34 19.57 4.78 -4.42
CA GLY A 34 20.36 5.96 -4.79
C GLY A 34 21.27 6.47 -3.67
N ILE A 35 20.85 6.35 -2.41
CA ILE A 35 21.66 6.73 -1.24
C ILE A 35 22.55 5.58 -0.71
N GLY A 36 22.57 4.43 -1.39
CA GLY A 36 23.36 3.28 -0.97
C GLY A 36 22.82 2.56 0.27
N ALA A 37 21.56 2.79 0.65
CA ALA A 37 20.90 2.16 1.80
C ALA A 37 20.37 0.74 1.49
N VAL A 38 20.59 0.24 0.28
CA VAL A 38 20.26 -1.14 -0.11
C VAL A 38 21.55 -1.93 -0.27
N SER A 39 21.80 -2.88 0.63
CA SER A 39 22.91 -3.82 0.51
C SER A 39 22.41 -5.26 0.40
N ALA A 40 23.24 -6.14 -0.16
CA ALA A 40 22.93 -7.55 -0.29
C ALA A 40 22.80 -8.21 1.10
N GLY A 41 21.68 -8.89 1.36
CA GLY A 41 21.41 -9.59 2.63
C GLY A 41 20.19 -9.07 3.39
N GLY A 42 20.16 -9.28 4.71
CA GLY A 42 19.00 -8.93 5.56
C GLY A 42 18.65 -7.44 5.62
N SER A 43 19.63 -6.57 5.40
CA SER A 43 19.44 -5.12 5.20
C SER A 43 18.59 -4.80 3.98
N GLY A 44 18.74 -5.54 2.88
CA GLY A 44 17.91 -5.38 1.67
C GLY A 44 16.43 -5.67 1.93
N VAL A 45 16.13 -6.65 2.79
CA VAL A 45 14.75 -6.98 3.19
C VAL A 45 14.12 -5.84 4.01
N LEU A 46 14.89 -5.23 4.92
CA LEU A 46 14.42 -4.09 5.71
C LEU A 46 14.15 -2.87 4.82
N SER A 47 15.04 -2.57 3.89
CA SER A 47 14.86 -1.45 2.94
C SER A 47 13.63 -1.68 2.04
N LEU A 48 13.40 -2.92 1.59
CA LEU A 48 12.18 -3.29 0.85
C LEU A 48 10.93 -3.16 1.73
N ALA A 49 10.96 -3.65 2.96
CA ALA A 49 9.84 -3.55 3.89
C ALA A 49 9.50 -2.09 4.20
N LEU A 50 10.50 -1.23 4.37
CA LEU A 50 10.33 0.21 4.58
C LEU A 50 9.69 0.89 3.37
N ALA A 51 10.22 0.67 2.15
CA ALA A 51 9.63 1.23 0.93
C ALA A 51 8.19 0.74 0.71
N THR A 52 7.92 -0.52 1.05
CA THR A 52 6.59 -1.12 1.01
C THR A 52 5.66 -0.44 2.03
N ALA A 53 6.12 -0.27 3.27
CA ALA A 53 5.34 0.40 4.31
C ALA A 53 4.98 1.83 3.91
N VAL A 54 5.95 2.61 3.41
CA VAL A 54 5.72 4.00 2.99
C VAL A 54 4.71 4.08 1.85
N GLY A 55 4.87 3.25 0.81
CA GLY A 55 3.97 3.31 -0.33
C GLY A 55 2.56 2.83 -0.01
N PHE A 56 2.41 1.70 0.69
CA PHE A 56 1.08 1.21 1.08
C PHE A 56 0.39 2.15 2.07
N PHE A 57 1.14 2.77 2.98
CA PHE A 57 0.60 3.85 3.82
C PHE A 57 0.11 5.02 2.98
N ALA A 58 0.90 5.49 2.01
CA ALA A 58 0.49 6.59 1.13
C ALA A 58 -0.74 6.24 0.28
N GLY A 59 -0.81 5.04 -0.28
CA GLY A 59 -1.99 4.56 -1.03
C GLY A 59 -3.25 4.47 -0.16
N GLY A 60 -3.10 3.97 1.06
CA GLY A 60 -4.17 3.97 2.06
C GLY A 60 -4.63 5.40 2.38
N ALA A 61 -3.69 6.30 2.71
CA ALA A 61 -3.96 7.69 3.07
C ALA A 61 -4.64 8.46 1.92
N PHE A 62 -4.21 8.23 0.69
CA PHE A 62 -4.84 8.78 -0.51
C PHE A 62 -6.32 8.42 -0.57
N VAL A 63 -6.68 7.15 -0.35
CA VAL A 63 -8.09 6.73 -0.38
C VAL A 63 -8.84 7.24 0.85
N GLY A 64 -8.23 7.17 2.04
CA GLY A 64 -8.81 7.68 3.28
C GLY A 64 -9.18 9.16 3.20
N ALA A 65 -8.42 9.96 2.44
CA ALA A 65 -8.68 11.38 2.23
C ALA A 65 -9.87 11.67 1.31
N ARG A 66 -10.40 10.69 0.56
CA ARG A 66 -11.43 10.88 -0.47
C ARG A 66 -12.87 10.75 0.03
N TRP A 67 -13.15 11.21 1.26
CA TRP A 67 -14.49 11.09 1.89
C TRP A 67 -15.04 9.65 1.90
N CYS A 68 -14.16 8.64 1.89
CA CYS A 68 -14.57 7.24 1.89
C CYS A 68 -15.14 6.82 3.25
N ASP A 69 -16.31 6.18 3.25
CA ASP A 69 -16.98 5.75 4.48
C ASP A 69 -16.33 4.52 5.12
N ALA A 70 -15.60 3.71 4.34
CA ALA A 70 -14.93 2.49 4.78
C ALA A 70 -13.40 2.52 4.57
N PRO A 71 -12.66 3.45 5.21
CA PRO A 71 -11.24 3.64 4.96
C PRO A 71 -10.37 2.41 5.29
N LEU A 72 -10.72 1.65 6.34
CA LEU A 72 -9.96 0.43 6.70
C LEU A 72 -10.20 -0.68 5.68
N LEU A 73 -11.45 -0.87 5.23
CA LEU A 73 -11.77 -1.86 4.19
C LEU A 73 -11.13 -1.50 2.85
N HIS A 74 -11.01 -0.22 2.50
CA HIS A 74 -10.26 0.18 1.30
C HIS A 74 -8.76 -0.12 1.45
N GLY A 75 -8.15 0.15 2.62
CA GLY A 75 -6.77 -0.24 2.91
C GLY A 75 -6.55 -1.75 2.76
N GLY A 76 -7.41 -2.56 3.38
CA GLY A 76 -7.42 -4.01 3.20
C GLY A 76 -7.60 -4.42 1.74
N GLY A 77 -8.50 -3.76 1.02
CA GLY A 77 -8.75 -3.98 -0.41
C GLY A 77 -7.52 -3.69 -1.29
N ILE A 78 -6.76 -2.63 -1.01
CA ILE A 78 -5.51 -2.32 -1.71
C ILE A 78 -4.49 -3.46 -1.55
N THR A 79 -4.34 -3.97 -0.33
CA THR A 79 -3.42 -5.09 -0.08
C THR A 79 -3.88 -6.37 -0.75
N PHE A 80 -5.18 -6.69 -0.65
CA PHE A 80 -5.75 -7.85 -1.33
C PHE A 80 -5.55 -7.75 -2.85
N PHE A 81 -5.83 -6.59 -3.44
CA PHE A 81 -5.64 -6.35 -4.87
C PHE A 81 -4.17 -6.50 -5.28
N SER A 82 -3.22 -6.00 -4.47
CA SER A 82 -1.78 -6.20 -4.67
C SER A 82 -1.40 -7.68 -4.75
N VAL A 83 -1.88 -8.50 -3.80
CA VAL A 83 -1.64 -9.95 -3.79
C VAL A 83 -2.25 -10.62 -5.03
N MET A 84 -3.46 -10.21 -5.44
CA MET A 84 -4.11 -10.73 -6.65
C MET A 84 -3.33 -10.38 -7.93
N VAL A 85 -2.83 -9.15 -8.05
CA VAL A 85 -2.00 -8.74 -9.20
C VAL A 85 -0.68 -9.54 -9.22
N TRP A 86 -0.03 -9.72 -8.07
CA TRP A 86 1.17 -10.55 -7.99
C TRP A 86 0.89 -12.00 -8.37
N PHE A 87 -0.18 -12.59 -7.84
CA PHE A 87 -0.59 -13.96 -8.16
C PHE A 87 -0.88 -14.11 -9.67
N ALA A 88 -1.70 -13.22 -10.24
CA ALA A 88 -2.02 -13.22 -11.66
C ALA A 88 -0.77 -13.06 -12.54
N GLY A 89 0.15 -12.16 -12.16
CA GLY A 89 1.43 -11.99 -12.85
C GLY A 89 2.31 -13.24 -12.79
N SER A 90 2.33 -13.92 -11.65
CA SER A 90 3.10 -15.16 -11.45
C SER A 90 2.57 -16.32 -12.29
N VAL A 91 1.24 -16.41 -12.43
CA VAL A 91 0.57 -17.39 -13.31
C VAL A 91 0.76 -17.05 -14.79
N ALA A 92 0.63 -15.78 -15.16
CA ALA A 92 0.72 -15.34 -16.56
C ALA A 92 2.15 -15.38 -17.12
N LEU A 93 3.16 -15.18 -16.28
CA LEU A 93 4.57 -15.06 -16.67
C LEU A 93 5.46 -15.95 -15.78
N PRO A 94 5.32 -17.30 -15.89
CA PRO A 94 6.02 -18.23 -15.02
C PRO A 94 7.55 -18.04 -15.13
N GLY A 95 8.21 -17.95 -13.98
CA GLY A 95 9.67 -17.78 -13.88
C GLY A 95 10.21 -16.39 -14.19
N ARG A 96 9.38 -15.44 -14.64
CA ARG A 96 9.80 -14.04 -14.89
C ARG A 96 9.45 -13.09 -13.76
N VAL A 97 8.36 -13.35 -13.04
CA VAL A 97 7.96 -12.56 -11.87
C VAL A 97 8.51 -13.22 -10.61
N ARG A 98 9.80 -12.99 -10.34
CA ARG A 98 10.51 -13.56 -9.17
C ARG A 98 10.56 -12.60 -7.97
N LEU A 99 9.72 -11.55 -7.97
CA LEU A 99 9.80 -10.44 -7.01
C LEU A 99 9.65 -10.84 -5.53
N LEU A 100 9.13 -12.04 -5.27
CA LEU A 100 8.93 -12.62 -3.93
C LEU A 100 9.53 -14.03 -3.80
N GLU A 101 10.50 -14.41 -4.66
CA GLU A 101 11.28 -15.62 -4.42
C GLU A 101 12.15 -15.42 -3.17
N GLY A 102 11.68 -15.94 -2.05
CA GLY A 102 12.33 -15.83 -0.76
C GLY A 102 11.65 -16.74 0.26
N PRO A 103 12.16 -16.81 1.49
CA PRO A 103 11.53 -17.58 2.55
C PRO A 103 10.06 -17.18 2.69
N SER A 104 9.15 -18.15 2.82
CA SER A 104 7.71 -17.89 2.94
C SER A 104 7.37 -16.93 4.09
N SER A 105 8.18 -16.92 5.15
CA SER A 105 8.09 -15.98 6.27
C SER A 105 8.36 -14.53 5.87
N THR A 106 9.33 -14.28 4.98
CA THR A 106 9.63 -12.94 4.44
C THR A 106 8.47 -12.43 3.59
N VAL A 107 7.93 -13.29 2.72
CA VAL A 107 6.78 -12.95 1.89
C VAL A 107 5.55 -12.62 2.75
N LEU A 108 5.25 -13.47 3.73
CA LEU A 108 4.16 -13.23 4.68
C LEU A 108 4.39 -11.93 5.46
N GLY A 109 5.61 -11.69 5.93
CA GLY A 109 5.97 -10.44 6.62
C GLY A 109 5.71 -9.21 5.76
N LEU A 110 6.08 -9.23 4.48
CA LEU A 110 5.82 -8.13 3.54
C LEU A 110 4.32 -7.92 3.31
N VAL A 111 3.53 -9.00 3.18
CA VAL A 111 2.07 -8.90 3.04
C VAL A 111 1.44 -8.28 4.29
N LEU A 112 1.89 -8.67 5.48
CA LEU A 112 1.42 -8.09 6.74
C LEU A 112 1.80 -6.61 6.87
N VAL A 113 2.99 -6.23 6.41
CA VAL A 113 3.42 -4.82 6.33
C VAL A 113 2.52 -4.04 5.37
N GLN A 114 2.23 -4.56 4.18
CA GLN A 114 1.30 -3.93 3.23
C GLN A 114 -0.07 -3.71 3.86
N LEU A 115 -0.61 -4.74 4.53
CA LEU A 115 -1.91 -4.70 5.17
C LEU A 115 -1.96 -3.65 6.28
N GLY A 116 -1.03 -3.73 7.24
CA GLY A 116 -0.97 -2.80 8.36
C GLY A 116 -0.77 -1.35 7.90
N ALA A 117 0.15 -1.13 6.96
CA ALA A 117 0.45 0.19 6.44
C ALA A 117 -0.73 0.81 5.68
N SER A 118 -1.38 0.05 4.79
CA SER A 118 -2.53 0.55 4.01
C SER A 118 -3.75 0.83 4.87
N MET A 119 -4.04 -0.01 5.86
CA MET A 119 -5.12 0.25 6.81
C MET A 119 -4.82 1.47 7.68
N ALA A 120 -3.59 1.58 8.20
CA ALA A 120 -3.16 2.74 8.98
C ALA A 120 -3.24 4.03 8.15
N GLY A 121 -2.78 3.98 6.90
CA GLY A 121 -2.87 5.07 5.94
C GLY A 121 -4.32 5.52 5.75
N GLY A 122 -5.23 4.59 5.44
CA GLY A 122 -6.65 4.88 5.26
C GLY A 122 -7.27 5.56 6.46
N TRP A 123 -6.97 5.06 7.66
CA TRP A 123 -7.44 5.66 8.91
C TRP A 123 -6.89 7.07 9.14
N VAL A 124 -5.58 7.29 8.93
CA VAL A 124 -4.95 8.61 9.07
C VAL A 124 -5.54 9.59 8.05
N GLY A 125 -5.66 9.20 6.79
CA GLY A 125 -6.24 10.05 5.73
C GLY A 125 -7.67 10.49 6.06
N ARG A 126 -8.49 9.58 6.59
CA ARG A 126 -9.85 9.92 7.03
C ARG A 126 -9.83 10.90 8.20
N ARG A 127 -8.98 10.68 9.20
CA ARG A 127 -8.87 11.59 10.35
C ARG A 127 -8.46 13.00 9.94
N LEU A 128 -7.47 13.13 9.06
CA LEU A 128 -7.00 14.43 8.56
C LEU A 128 -8.10 15.21 7.82
N THR A 129 -8.93 14.48 7.05
CA THR A 129 -10.06 15.06 6.32
C THR A 129 -11.15 15.53 7.28
N LEU A 130 -11.48 14.71 8.29
CA LEU A 130 -12.50 15.06 9.30
C LEU A 130 -12.05 16.21 10.22
N SER A 131 -10.75 16.36 10.45
CA SER A 131 -10.22 17.45 11.27
C SER A 131 -10.05 18.78 10.51
N GLY A 132 -10.42 18.86 9.22
CA GLY A 132 -10.24 20.06 8.40
C GLY A 132 -8.76 20.42 8.16
N GLY A 133 -7.87 19.43 8.23
CA GLY A 133 -6.41 19.64 8.10
C GLY A 133 -5.91 19.71 6.66
N LEU A 134 -6.80 19.58 5.67
CA LEU A 134 -6.49 19.80 4.27
C LEU A 134 -6.94 21.21 3.91
N PRO A 135 -6.05 22.10 3.43
CA PRO A 135 -6.44 23.43 3.00
C PRO A 135 -7.52 23.29 1.92
N ASP A 136 -8.61 24.02 2.09
CA ASP A 136 -9.70 24.07 1.13
C ASP A 136 -9.12 24.38 -0.25
N ALA A 137 -9.40 23.53 -1.23
CA ALA A 137 -9.01 23.74 -2.63
C ALA A 137 -9.93 24.77 -3.31
N GLU A 138 -10.28 25.85 -2.60
CA GLU A 138 -11.06 26.97 -3.11
C GLU A 138 -10.30 28.28 -2.82
N ALA A 139 -9.50 28.69 -3.81
CA ALA A 139 -9.09 30.07 -4.06
C ALA A 139 -9.08 30.30 -5.58
#